data_AF-A0A0B5HVQ4-F1
#
_entry.id   AF-A0A0B5HVQ4-F1
#
_cell.length_a   1.000
_cell.length_b   1.000
_cell.length_c   1.000
_cell.angle_alpha   90.00
_cell.angle_beta   90.00
_cell.angle_gamma   90.00
#
_symmetry.space_group_name_H-M   'P 1'
#
loop_
_entity.id
_entity.type
_entity.pdbx_description
1 polymer ?
#
loop_
_entity_poly.entity_id
_entity_poly.type
_entity_poly.pdbx_seq_one_letter_code
_entity_poly.pdbx_strand_id
1 'polypeptide(L)'
;MPQGQPTVVPDDGLTTRQRRNRALVMVHTGVGKGKSTAAFGMALRAWNQGWPIGVFQFVKSAKWKVGEENALKALGETGKGGTVTWNKMGEGWSWIQREVAEGEQSHEDKAREGWEQVKRDLAEEKYKFYVLDEFAYLLHWGWIDVKEVVEVLRDRPGQQHVVITGRNAPQELLDFADLVTDMSKVKHPMDAGQKGQRGIEW
;
A
#
# COMPACT_ATOMS: atom_id res chain seq x y z
N MET A 1 -17.58 0.43 -25.48
CA MET A 1 -16.48 0.16 -24.52
C MET A 1 -15.22 -0.07 -25.31
N PRO A 2 -14.05 0.48 -24.91
CA PRO A 2 -12.79 0.18 -25.59
C PRO A 2 -12.60 -1.34 -25.61
N GLN A 3 -12.18 -1.91 -26.72
CA GLN A 3 -12.15 -3.37 -26.97
C GLN A 3 -11.16 -4.16 -26.08
N GLY A 4 -10.61 -3.56 -25.02
CA GLY A 4 -9.67 -4.21 -24.11
C GLY A 4 -8.37 -4.67 -24.78
N GLN A 5 -8.09 -4.20 -26.00
CA GLN A 5 -6.89 -4.55 -26.75
C GLN A 5 -5.73 -3.65 -26.32
N PRO A 6 -4.60 -4.22 -25.87
CA PRO A 6 -3.37 -3.45 -25.64
C PRO A 6 -2.94 -2.74 -26.91
N THR A 7 -2.37 -1.55 -26.78
CA THR A 7 -1.78 -0.81 -27.91
C THR A 7 -0.51 -1.46 -28.44
N VAL A 8 0.19 -2.23 -27.60
CA VAL A 8 1.41 -2.96 -27.92
C VAL A 8 1.40 -4.32 -27.21
N VAL A 9 1.83 -5.36 -27.90
CA VAL A 9 2.13 -6.69 -27.32
C VAL A 9 3.61 -6.98 -27.59
N PRO A 10 4.49 -6.96 -26.57
CA PRO A 10 5.91 -7.24 -26.74
C PRO A 10 6.17 -8.67 -27.23
N ASP A 11 7.23 -8.87 -28.02
CA ASP A 11 7.69 -10.21 -28.44
C ASP A 11 8.61 -10.83 -27.37
N ASP A 12 8.04 -11.12 -26.20
CA ASP A 12 8.75 -11.68 -25.03
C ASP A 12 8.30 -13.13 -24.70
N GLY A 13 7.52 -13.75 -25.59
CA GLY A 13 7.02 -15.11 -25.44
C GLY A 13 5.90 -15.32 -24.41
N LEU A 14 5.43 -14.27 -23.72
CA LEU A 14 4.36 -14.40 -22.73
C LEU A 14 2.97 -14.45 -23.37
N THR A 15 2.18 -15.44 -22.98
CA THR A 15 0.75 -15.53 -23.34
C THR A 15 -0.07 -14.41 -22.68
N THR A 16 -1.23 -14.09 -23.26
CA THR A 16 -2.19 -13.12 -22.67
C THR A 16 -2.55 -13.48 -21.23
N ARG A 17 -2.71 -14.78 -20.92
CA ARG A 17 -3.01 -15.25 -19.56
C ARG A 17 -1.84 -15.01 -18.60
N GLN A 18 -0.61 -15.30 -19.03
CA GLN A 18 0.59 -15.06 -18.21
C GLN A 18 0.74 -13.56 -17.92
N ARG A 19 0.58 -12.69 -18.93
CA ARG A 19 0.63 -11.23 -18.74
C ARG A 19 -0.41 -10.73 -17.74
N ARG A 20 -1.67 -11.18 -17.87
CA ARG A 20 -2.78 -10.78 -17.00
C ARG A 20 -2.56 -11.17 -15.53
N ASN A 21 -1.82 -12.24 -15.28
CA ASN A 21 -1.58 -12.77 -13.94
C ASN A 21 -0.21 -12.33 -13.38
N ARG A 22 0.53 -11.44 -14.04
CA ARG A 22 1.77 -10.91 -13.45
C ARG A 22 1.44 -10.10 -12.20
N ALA A 23 2.29 -10.25 -11.19
CA ALA A 23 2.29 -9.35 -10.04
C ALA A 23 2.51 -7.92 -10.51
N LEU A 24 1.88 -6.96 -9.82
CA LEU A 24 1.99 -5.54 -10.14
C LEU A 24 2.47 -4.78 -8.91
N VAL A 25 3.39 -3.84 -9.12
CA VAL A 25 3.71 -2.76 -8.20
C VAL A 25 3.04 -1.50 -8.71
N MET A 26 2.19 -0.90 -7.88
CA MET A 26 1.37 0.24 -8.23
C MET A 26 1.68 1.38 -7.27
N VAL A 27 1.84 2.60 -7.80
CA VAL A 27 2.08 3.79 -6.99
C VAL A 27 0.95 4.78 -7.20
N HIS A 28 0.36 5.23 -6.09
CA HIS A 28 -0.63 6.30 -6.08
C HIS A 28 -0.04 7.51 -5.35
N THR A 29 0.43 8.49 -6.12
CA THR A 29 1.11 9.68 -5.60
C THR A 29 0.38 10.98 -5.97
N GLY A 30 1.02 12.12 -5.81
CA GLY A 30 0.45 13.44 -6.09
C GLY A 30 -0.16 14.14 -4.87
N VAL A 31 -0.32 15.47 -4.98
CA VAL A 31 -0.72 16.35 -3.86
C VAL A 31 -2.22 16.30 -3.55
N GLY A 32 -3.05 15.85 -4.48
CA GLY A 32 -4.49 15.77 -4.38
C GLY A 32 -5.01 14.64 -3.49
N LYS A 33 -6.29 14.72 -3.16
CA LYS A 33 -7.03 13.68 -2.41
C LYS A 33 -7.30 12.48 -3.33
N GLY A 34 -7.20 11.27 -2.78
CA GLY A 34 -7.66 10.05 -3.44
C GLY A 34 -6.74 8.83 -3.28
N LYS A 35 -5.46 9.03 -2.92
CA LYS A 35 -4.42 7.99 -3.01
C LYS A 35 -4.77 6.76 -2.20
N SER A 36 -4.98 6.94 -0.89
CA SER A 36 -5.34 5.87 0.03
C SER A 36 -6.72 5.27 -0.30
N THR A 37 -7.73 6.11 -0.56
CA THR A 37 -9.07 5.64 -0.93
C THR A 37 -9.08 4.76 -2.19
N ALA A 38 -8.25 5.08 -3.19
CA ALA A 38 -8.10 4.24 -4.39
C ALA A 38 -7.42 2.91 -4.04
N ALA A 39 -6.35 2.93 -3.24
CA ALA A 39 -5.66 1.72 -2.79
C ALA A 39 -6.60 0.80 -1.98
N PHE A 40 -7.42 1.35 -1.08
CA PHE A 40 -8.43 0.59 -0.34
C PHE A 40 -9.57 0.10 -1.24
N GLY A 41 -9.95 0.85 -2.27
CA GLY A 41 -10.87 0.38 -3.30
C GLY A 41 -10.32 -0.83 -4.08
N MET A 42 -9.01 -0.86 -4.33
CA MET A 42 -8.35 -2.04 -4.91
C MET A 42 -8.29 -3.21 -3.93
N ALA A 43 -8.02 -2.95 -2.64
CA ALA A 43 -8.09 -3.96 -1.60
C ALA A 43 -9.49 -4.59 -1.50
N LEU A 44 -10.56 -3.81 -1.64
CA LEU A 44 -11.93 -4.33 -1.71
C LEU A 44 -12.13 -5.28 -2.90
N ARG A 45 -11.55 -4.97 -4.07
CA ARG A 45 -11.59 -5.88 -5.23
C ARG A 45 -10.80 -7.16 -4.96
N ALA A 46 -9.62 -7.06 -4.36
CA ALA A 46 -8.82 -8.22 -3.96
C ALA A 46 -9.57 -9.09 -2.94
N TRP A 47 -10.27 -8.47 -1.99
CA TRP A 47 -11.07 -9.19 -0.99
C TRP A 47 -12.17 -9.99 -1.67
N ASN A 48 -12.91 -9.38 -2.59
CA ASN A 48 -13.95 -10.07 -3.36
C ASN A 48 -13.38 -11.22 -4.21
N GLN A 49 -12.13 -11.11 -4.64
CA GLN A 49 -11.42 -12.16 -5.38
C GLN A 49 -10.93 -13.32 -4.48
N GLY A 50 -11.13 -13.22 -3.17
CA GLY A 50 -10.69 -14.25 -2.21
C GLY A 50 -9.21 -14.16 -1.83
N TRP A 51 -8.54 -13.05 -2.13
CA TRP A 51 -7.11 -12.90 -1.87
C TRP A 51 -6.82 -12.49 -0.42
N PRO A 52 -5.83 -13.09 0.25
CA PRO A 52 -5.37 -12.59 1.55
C PRO A 52 -4.74 -11.20 1.37
N ILE A 53 -5.17 -10.23 2.19
CA ILE A 53 -4.77 -8.83 2.12
C ILE A 53 -3.99 -8.42 3.37
N GLY A 54 -2.84 -7.77 3.16
CA GLY A 54 -2.10 -7.07 4.20
C GLY A 54 -2.16 -5.57 3.99
N VAL A 55 -2.72 -4.83 4.94
CA VAL A 55 -2.69 -3.37 4.97
C VAL A 55 -1.68 -2.91 6.01
N PHE A 56 -0.79 -2.01 5.61
CA PHE A 56 0.31 -1.49 6.42
C PHE A 56 0.29 0.04 6.35
N GLN A 57 0.00 0.70 7.48
CA GLN A 57 -0.08 2.16 7.55
C GLN A 57 1.11 2.75 8.30
N PHE A 58 1.92 3.56 7.60
CA PHE A 58 3.19 4.06 8.11
C PHE A 58 3.12 5.46 8.72
N VAL A 59 2.23 6.32 8.24
CA VAL A 59 2.12 7.71 8.73
C VAL A 59 0.68 8.04 9.10
N LYS A 60 0.23 7.66 10.31
CA LYS A 60 -1.02 8.18 10.89
C LYS A 60 -0.92 8.40 12.39
N SER A 61 -1.56 9.47 12.84
CA SER A 61 -1.85 9.71 14.26
C SER A 61 -2.71 8.57 14.80
N ALA A 62 -2.36 8.00 15.95
CA ALA A 62 -3.15 6.95 16.63
C ALA A 62 -4.61 7.38 16.89
N LYS A 63 -4.92 8.67 16.85
CA LYS A 63 -6.27 9.22 17.02
C LYS A 63 -7.12 9.21 15.74
N TRP A 64 -6.52 8.92 14.58
CA TRP A 64 -7.23 8.97 13.29
C TRP A 64 -7.91 7.64 13.00
N LYS A 65 -9.24 7.61 13.10
CA LYS A 65 -10.07 6.46 12.72
C LYS A 65 -10.29 6.49 11.22
N VAL A 66 -9.88 5.44 10.53
CA VAL A 66 -10.05 5.29 9.07
C VAL A 66 -11.27 4.40 8.84
N GLY A 67 -12.33 4.93 8.23
CA GLY A 67 -13.55 4.15 7.96
C GLY A 67 -13.31 2.85 7.20
N GLU A 68 -12.34 2.84 6.27
CA GLU A 68 -11.95 1.68 5.47
C GLU A 68 -11.39 0.53 6.31
N GLU A 69 -10.73 0.82 7.44
CA GLU A 69 -10.24 -0.21 8.35
C GLU A 69 -11.40 -1.02 8.94
N ASN A 70 -12.40 -0.33 9.49
CA ASN A 70 -13.56 -0.98 10.10
C ASN A 70 -14.33 -1.78 9.05
N ALA A 71 -14.51 -1.22 7.85
CA ALA A 71 -15.20 -1.89 6.77
C ALA A 71 -14.45 -3.16 6.32
N LEU A 72 -13.15 -3.07 6.06
CA LEU A 72 -12.37 -4.22 5.57
C LEU A 72 -12.18 -5.30 6.65
N LYS A 73 -12.02 -4.93 7.92
CA LYS A 73 -12.01 -5.91 9.03
C LYS A 73 -13.33 -6.65 9.13
N ALA A 74 -14.46 -5.93 9.14
CA ALA A 74 -15.79 -6.54 9.17
C ALA A 74 -16.01 -7.48 7.97
N LEU A 75 -15.55 -7.08 6.77
CA LEU A 75 -15.59 -7.94 5.58
C LEU A 75 -14.72 -9.20 5.72
N GLY A 76 -13.53 -9.09 6.32
CA GLY A 76 -12.64 -10.21 6.60
C GLY A 76 -13.25 -11.25 7.56
N GLU A 77 -14.11 -10.84 8.47
CA GLU A 77 -14.82 -11.72 9.42
C GLU A 77 -15.99 -12.50 8.78
N THR A 78 -16.45 -12.10 7.59
CA THR A 78 -17.63 -12.73 6.95
C THR A 78 -17.39 -14.15 6.42
N GLY A 79 -16.13 -14.53 6.20
CA GLY A 79 -15.76 -15.79 5.54
C GLY A 79 -16.12 -15.90 4.05
N LYS A 80 -16.62 -14.83 3.41
CA LYS A 80 -17.06 -14.84 2.00
C LYS A 80 -15.99 -14.42 1.00
N GLY A 81 -15.02 -13.62 1.45
CA GLY A 81 -13.93 -13.11 0.63
C GLY A 81 -12.57 -13.52 1.19
N GLY A 82 -11.55 -12.75 0.83
CA GLY A 82 -10.19 -12.93 1.35
C GLY A 82 -10.06 -12.54 2.82
N THR A 83 -9.01 -13.02 3.47
CA THR A 83 -8.64 -12.55 4.82
C THR A 83 -8.10 -11.13 4.76
N VAL A 84 -8.30 -10.36 5.83
CA VAL A 84 -7.79 -9.00 5.95
C VAL A 84 -6.97 -8.89 7.23
N THR A 85 -5.69 -8.54 7.09
CA THR A 85 -4.83 -8.16 8.19
C THR A 85 -4.47 -6.68 8.08
N TRP A 86 -4.58 -5.95 9.18
CA TRP A 86 -4.37 -4.51 9.23
C TRP A 86 -3.35 -4.15 10.31
N ASN A 87 -2.23 -3.57 9.89
CA ASN A 87 -1.09 -3.19 10.73
C ASN A 87 -0.92 -1.67 10.72
N LYS A 88 -0.86 -1.03 11.89
CA LYS A 88 -0.69 0.43 12.04
C LYS A 88 0.57 0.76 12.80
N MET A 89 1.42 1.64 12.27
CA MET A 89 2.66 2.07 12.95
C MET A 89 2.39 2.45 14.42
N GLY A 90 3.11 1.83 15.35
CA GLY A 90 3.01 2.10 16.79
C GLY A 90 1.98 1.27 17.56
N GLU A 91 1.13 0.49 16.90
CA GLU A 91 0.26 -0.52 17.54
C GLU A 91 0.79 -1.92 17.19
N GLY A 92 1.75 -2.43 17.97
CA GLY A 92 2.08 -3.86 18.01
C GLY A 92 2.55 -4.50 16.70
N TRP A 93 3.42 -3.84 15.92
CA TRP A 93 4.14 -4.50 14.81
C TRP A 93 5.02 -5.65 15.29
N SER A 94 5.43 -5.57 16.54
CA SER A 94 6.38 -6.46 17.16
C SER A 94 5.72 -7.77 17.57
N TRP A 95 5.82 -8.79 16.72
CA TRP A 95 5.83 -10.18 17.21
C TRP A 95 7.14 -10.47 17.97
N ILE A 96 8.16 -9.63 17.80
CA ILE A 96 9.37 -9.63 18.63
C ILE A 96 9.10 -8.70 19.82
N GLN A 97 8.49 -9.23 20.87
CA GLN A 97 8.61 -8.64 22.21
C GLN A 97 10.10 -8.69 22.61
N ARG A 98 10.91 -7.76 22.10
CA ARG A 98 12.07 -7.31 22.85
C ARG A 98 11.52 -6.37 23.89
N GLU A 99 11.72 -6.73 25.15
CA GLU A 99 11.73 -5.81 26.28
C GLU A 99 12.80 -4.74 25.98
N VAL A 100 12.46 -3.78 25.13
CA VAL A 100 13.24 -2.54 25.01
C VAL A 100 12.78 -1.73 26.21
N ALA A 101 13.67 -1.62 27.20
CA ALA A 101 13.53 -0.72 28.33
C ALA A 101 12.98 0.64 27.84
N GLU A 102 12.01 1.19 28.58
CA GLU A 102 11.32 2.45 28.28
C GLU A 102 12.28 3.54 27.78
N GLY A 103 12.37 3.62 26.45
CA GLY A 103 13.13 4.61 25.70
C GLY A 103 12.34 4.81 24.41
N GLU A 104 11.89 6.03 24.17
CA GLU A 104 11.02 6.37 23.05
C GLU A 104 11.68 6.00 21.71
N GLN A 105 11.31 4.85 21.13
CA GLN A 105 11.69 4.51 19.76
C GLN A 105 11.30 5.67 18.82
N SER A 106 12.26 6.12 18.02
CA SER A 106 12.03 7.20 17.07
C SER A 106 10.99 6.79 16.00
N HIS A 107 10.41 7.77 15.32
CA HIS A 107 9.53 7.49 14.18
C HIS A 107 10.25 6.75 13.04
N GLU A 108 11.55 6.98 12.88
CA GLU A 108 12.40 6.28 11.93
C GLU A 108 12.58 4.81 12.32
N ASP A 109 12.83 4.50 13.59
CA ASP A 109 12.97 3.11 14.06
C ASP A 109 11.68 2.31 13.81
N LYS A 110 10.52 2.91 14.09
CA LYS A 110 9.21 2.31 13.83
C LYS A 110 8.95 2.12 12.33
N ALA A 111 9.44 3.04 11.49
CA ALA A 111 9.37 2.91 10.03
C ALA A 111 10.20 1.72 9.54
N ARG A 112 11.44 1.61 10.02
CA ARG A 112 12.34 0.50 9.69
C ARG A 112 11.77 -0.83 10.17
N GLU A 113 11.27 -0.91 11.41
CA GLU A 113 10.62 -2.13 11.92
C GLU A 113 9.41 -2.54 11.08
N GLY A 114 8.56 -1.57 10.71
CA GLY A 114 7.41 -1.84 9.87
C GLY A 114 7.80 -2.35 8.48
N TRP A 115 8.87 -1.80 7.92
CA TRP A 115 9.42 -2.28 6.66
C TRP A 115 10.02 -3.70 6.78
N GLU A 116 10.74 -4.00 7.86
CA GLU A 116 11.23 -5.36 8.13
C GLU A 116 10.09 -6.37 8.22
N GLN A 117 8.95 -6.00 8.80
CA GLN A 117 7.76 -6.86 8.84
C GLN A 117 7.19 -7.09 7.44
N VAL A 118 7.11 -6.04 6.61
CA VAL A 118 6.66 -6.17 5.21
C VAL A 118 7.60 -7.08 4.42
N LYS A 119 8.93 -6.95 4.59
CA LYS A 119 9.92 -7.83 3.94
C LYS A 119 9.70 -9.30 4.31
N ARG A 120 9.50 -9.60 5.60
CA ARG A 120 9.19 -10.97 6.08
C ARG A 120 7.90 -11.49 5.45
N ASP A 121 6.83 -10.72 5.53
CA ASP A 121 5.53 -11.14 5.01
C ASP A 121 5.57 -11.35 3.49
N LEU A 122 6.36 -10.56 2.75
CA LEU A 122 6.60 -10.74 1.30
C LEU A 122 7.40 -12.02 1.01
N ALA A 123 8.46 -12.28 1.78
CA ALA A 123 9.28 -13.48 1.62
C ALA A 123 8.49 -14.77 1.92
N GLU A 124 7.54 -14.71 2.85
CA GLU A 124 6.67 -15.82 3.23
C GLU A 124 5.44 -15.98 2.32
N GLU A 125 5.27 -15.11 1.31
CA GLU A 125 4.07 -15.04 0.44
C GLU A 125 2.75 -14.97 1.25
N LYS A 126 2.80 -14.33 2.42
CA LYS A 126 1.70 -14.35 3.41
C LYS A 126 0.42 -13.71 2.89
N TYR A 127 0.55 -12.67 2.08
CA TYR A 127 -0.58 -12.02 1.44
C TYR A 127 -0.41 -12.07 -0.08
N LYS A 128 -1.52 -11.93 -0.80
CA LYS A 128 -1.54 -11.83 -2.26
C LYS A 128 -1.64 -10.36 -2.70
N PHE A 129 -2.17 -9.50 -1.82
CA PHE A 129 -2.36 -8.07 -2.08
C PHE A 129 -1.92 -7.25 -0.86
N TYR A 130 -0.97 -6.33 -1.08
CA TYR A 130 -0.40 -5.46 -0.06
C TYR A 130 -0.81 -4.01 -0.33
N VAL A 131 -1.23 -3.31 0.72
CA VAL A 131 -1.37 -1.85 0.72
C VAL A 131 -0.33 -1.28 1.67
N LEU A 132 0.65 -0.55 1.13
CA LEU A 132 1.63 0.21 1.90
C LEU A 132 1.19 1.68 1.91
N ASP A 133 0.29 2.01 2.84
CA ASP A 133 -0.34 3.33 2.94
C ASP A 133 0.62 4.34 3.56
N GLU A 134 0.80 5.45 2.86
CA GLU A 134 1.70 6.57 3.19
C GLU A 134 3.19 6.18 3.26
N PHE A 135 3.57 5.04 2.67
CA PHE A 135 4.94 4.53 2.66
C PHE A 135 5.90 5.43 1.86
N ALA A 136 5.41 6.14 0.83
CA ALA A 136 6.24 7.03 0.02
C ALA A 136 6.91 8.15 0.85
N TYR A 137 6.30 8.59 1.95
CA TYR A 137 6.93 9.57 2.84
C TYR A 137 8.20 9.04 3.50
N LEU A 138 8.25 7.76 3.86
CA LEU A 138 9.41 7.16 4.50
C LEU A 138 10.61 7.15 3.56
N LEU A 139 10.35 6.92 2.27
CA LEU A 139 11.37 6.99 1.22
C LEU A 139 11.80 8.43 0.97
N HIS A 140 10.84 9.36 0.91
CA HIS A 140 11.12 10.77 0.71
C HIS A 140 11.95 11.39 1.83
N TRP A 141 11.71 10.98 3.08
CA TRP A 141 12.48 11.42 4.25
C TRP A 141 13.82 10.70 4.41
N GLY A 142 14.11 9.69 3.58
CA GLY A 142 15.34 8.90 3.66
C GLY A 142 15.40 7.93 4.84
N TRP A 143 14.28 7.65 5.49
CA TRP A 143 14.19 6.68 6.60
C TRP A 143 14.30 5.24 6.10
N ILE A 144 13.93 4.99 4.85
CA ILE A 144 14.09 3.72 4.16
C ILE A 144 14.72 4.01 2.80
N ASP A 145 15.73 3.22 2.43
CA ASP A 145 16.39 3.34 1.13
C ASP A 145 15.45 2.87 0.01
N VAL A 146 15.22 3.72 -0.97
CA VAL A 146 14.40 3.39 -2.14
C VAL A 146 14.99 2.23 -2.95
N LYS A 147 16.31 2.10 -2.99
CA LYS A 147 17.00 1.01 -3.71
C LYS A 147 16.68 -0.34 -3.10
N GLU A 148 16.74 -0.41 -1.78
CA GLU A 148 16.38 -1.61 -1.02
C GLU A 148 14.92 -2.00 -1.29
N VAL A 149 14.01 -1.02 -1.29
CA VAL A 149 12.59 -1.27 -1.60
C VAL A 149 12.40 -1.83 -3.01
N VAL A 150 13.05 -1.23 -4.01
CA VAL A 150 12.99 -1.70 -5.39
C VAL A 150 13.56 -3.11 -5.53
N GLU A 151 14.69 -3.41 -4.88
CA GLU A 151 15.31 -4.73 -4.87
C GLU A 151 14.38 -5.78 -4.25
N VAL A 152 13.90 -5.54 -3.03
CA VAL A 152 12.96 -6.43 -2.34
C VAL A 152 11.71 -6.67 -3.18
N LEU A 153 11.12 -5.61 -3.75
CA LEU A 153 9.94 -5.78 -4.56
C LEU A 153 10.29 -6.58 -5.81
N ARG A 154 11.37 -6.28 -6.53
CA ARG A 154 11.75 -7.01 -7.74
C ARG A 154 11.94 -8.50 -7.48
N ASP A 155 12.58 -8.85 -6.38
CA ASP A 155 13.05 -10.21 -6.10
C ASP A 155 12.08 -11.02 -5.22
N ARG A 156 10.96 -10.40 -4.79
CA ARG A 156 9.93 -11.08 -3.97
C ARG A 156 9.42 -12.36 -4.67
N PRO A 157 9.18 -13.44 -3.91
CA PRO A 157 8.64 -14.67 -4.49
C PRO A 157 7.19 -14.53 -4.93
N GLY A 158 6.76 -15.49 -5.75
CA GLY A 158 5.35 -15.66 -6.08
C GLY A 158 4.75 -14.58 -6.98
N GLN A 159 3.49 -14.25 -6.72
CA GLN A 159 2.72 -13.31 -7.53
C GLN A 159 1.96 -12.34 -6.62
N GLN A 160 2.69 -11.50 -5.89
CA GLN A 160 2.14 -10.61 -4.87
C GLN A 160 1.97 -9.20 -5.43
N HIS A 161 0.76 -8.66 -5.39
CA HIS A 161 0.48 -7.29 -5.82
C HIS A 161 0.73 -6.30 -4.68
N VAL A 162 1.35 -5.16 -4.98
CA VAL A 162 1.68 -4.14 -3.98
C VAL A 162 1.22 -2.78 -4.45
N VAL A 163 0.40 -2.09 -3.66
CA VAL A 163 0.03 -0.68 -3.88
C VAL A 163 0.71 0.18 -2.83
N ILE A 164 1.51 1.15 -3.28
CA ILE A 164 2.19 2.13 -2.44
C ILE A 164 1.48 3.47 -2.59
N THR A 165 1.18 4.12 -1.47
CA THR A 165 0.57 5.45 -1.47
C THR A 165 1.47 6.48 -0.79
N GLY A 166 1.22 7.74 -1.12
CA GLY A 166 1.79 8.89 -0.42
C GLY A 166 2.28 9.96 -1.38
N ARG A 167 2.57 11.15 -0.84
CA ARG A 167 3.14 12.24 -1.64
C ARG A 167 4.63 11.99 -1.88
N ASN A 168 5.18 12.67 -2.90
CA ASN A 168 6.61 12.74 -3.17
C ASN A 168 7.28 11.36 -3.31
N ALA A 169 6.61 10.40 -3.97
CA ALA A 169 7.22 9.11 -4.27
C ALA A 169 8.51 9.32 -5.09
N PRO A 170 9.67 8.77 -4.68
CA PRO A 170 10.93 8.99 -5.39
C PRO A 170 10.90 8.46 -6.82
N GLN A 171 11.58 9.14 -7.75
CA GLN A 171 11.58 8.79 -9.16
C GLN A 171 12.00 7.34 -9.42
N GLU A 172 12.98 6.83 -8.68
CA GLU A 172 13.44 5.44 -8.80
C GLU A 172 12.32 4.41 -8.52
N LEU A 173 11.42 4.70 -7.58
CA LEU A 173 10.24 3.85 -7.35
C LEU A 173 9.23 3.98 -8.49
N LEU A 174 9.04 5.20 -9.03
CA LEU A 174 8.11 5.46 -10.13
C LEU A 174 8.54 4.74 -11.42
N ASP A 175 9.84 4.76 -11.72
CA ASP A 175 10.42 4.12 -12.90
C ASP A 175 10.30 2.59 -12.83
N PHE A 176 10.34 2.03 -11.62
CA PHE A 176 10.18 0.59 -11.39
C PHE A 176 8.71 0.13 -11.41
N ALA A 177 7.77 0.96 -10.98
CA ALA A 177 6.37 0.57 -10.82
C ALA A 177 5.68 0.26 -12.16
N ASP A 178 4.85 -0.78 -12.17
CA ASP A 178 4.05 -1.17 -13.35
C ASP A 178 2.91 -0.18 -13.65
N LEU A 179 2.44 0.54 -12.63
CA LEU A 179 1.40 1.55 -12.75
C LEU A 179 1.70 2.70 -11.79
N VAL A 180 1.72 3.92 -12.33
CA VAL A 180 1.81 5.15 -11.54
C VAL A 180 0.60 6.02 -11.84
N THR A 181 -0.09 6.43 -10.78
CA THR A 181 -1.16 7.43 -10.84
C THR A 181 -0.74 8.67 -10.05
N ASP A 182 -0.60 9.80 -10.72
CA ASP A 182 -0.48 11.11 -10.07
C ASP A 182 -1.86 11.70 -9.83
N MET A 183 -2.25 11.77 -8.56
CA MET A 183 -3.46 12.45 -8.13
C MET A 183 -3.16 13.93 -7.90
N SER A 184 -3.20 14.70 -8.99
CA SER A 184 -3.01 16.14 -8.96
C SER A 184 -4.23 16.87 -8.37
N LYS A 185 -4.00 17.93 -7.59
CA LYS A 185 -5.07 18.75 -7.00
C LYS A 185 -5.62 19.75 -8.02
N VAL A 186 -6.70 19.39 -8.72
CA VAL A 186 -7.44 20.34 -9.58
C VAL A 186 -8.25 21.33 -8.75
N LYS A 187 -8.94 20.84 -7.72
CA LYS A 187 -9.68 21.64 -6.71
C LYS A 187 -9.83 20.85 -5.42
N HIS A 188 -9.93 21.52 -4.28
CA HIS A 188 -10.21 20.87 -3.00
C HIS A 188 -11.16 21.71 -2.14
N PRO A 189 -12.12 21.13 -1.40
CA PRO A 189 -13.01 21.90 -0.52
C PRO A 189 -12.28 22.78 0.52
N MET A 190 -11.11 22.34 0.98
CA MET A 190 -10.25 23.15 1.86
C MET A 190 -9.81 24.47 1.22
N ASP A 191 -9.70 24.55 -0.11
CA ASP A 191 -9.36 25.79 -0.83
C ASP A 191 -10.47 26.85 -0.64
N ALA A 192 -11.69 26.43 -0.30
CA ALA A 192 -12.83 27.29 0.05
C ALA A 192 -13.09 27.34 1.57
N GLY A 193 -12.12 26.95 2.41
CA GLY A 193 -12.23 26.97 3.87
C GLY A 193 -13.07 25.82 4.47
N GLN A 194 -13.55 24.87 3.66
CA GLN A 194 -14.33 23.74 4.15
C GLN A 194 -13.41 22.67 4.75
N LYS A 195 -13.55 22.42 6.05
CA LYS A 195 -12.82 21.37 6.78
C LYS A 195 -13.29 19.97 6.37
N GLY A 196 -12.45 18.96 6.67
CA GLY A 196 -12.74 17.55 6.39
C GLY A 196 -14.04 17.06 7.05
N GLN A 197 -14.75 16.18 6.35
CA GLN A 197 -16.03 15.62 6.77
C GLN A 197 -15.92 14.11 7.00
N ARG A 198 -16.65 13.60 7.99
CA ARG A 198 -16.80 12.17 8.26
C ARG A 198 -17.42 11.44 7.07
N GLY A 199 -16.88 10.28 6.73
CA GLY A 199 -17.29 9.49 5.56
C GLY A 199 -16.74 10.02 4.23
N ILE A 200 -16.06 11.18 4.22
CA ILE A 200 -15.45 11.76 3.02
C ILE A 200 -13.93 11.84 3.16
N GLU A 201 -13.44 12.35 4.29
CA GLU A 201 -12.01 12.48 4.60
C GLU A 201 -11.50 11.35 5.51
N TRP A 202 -12.36 10.86 6.40
CA TRP A 202 -12.09 9.78 7.35
C TRP A 202 -13.37 9.05 7.79
#